data_AF-A0A484N1C0-F1
#
_entry.id   AF-A0A484N1C0-F1
#
_cell.length_a   1.000
_cell.length_b   1.000
_cell.length_c   1.000
_cell.angle_alpha   90.00
_cell.angle_beta   90.00
_cell.angle_gamma   90.00
#
_symmetry.space_group_name_H-M   'P 1'
#
loop_
_entity.id
_entity.type
_entity.pdbx_description
1 polymer ?
#
loop_
_entity_poly.entity_id
_entity_poly.type
_entity_poly.pdbx_seq_one_letter_code
_entity_poly.pdbx_strand_id
1 'polypeptide(L)'
;MMVEDRIVTLTTTGPIDPAAGLGNYVEALVRRHETEFNVVIVQMNGVDQPSQSIYVLHIGKMRIKLCKGKTNVAKEYYSTSMQLCGVRGGGNAAAQAAFWQAKPGVSFVLVFETERERNAAIMLARRFAYDCNVVLVGPSDRPAM
;
A
#
# COMPACT_ATOMS: atom_id res chain seq x y z
N MET A 1 27.39 14.93 12.33
CA MET A 1 27.16 15.07 13.77
C MET A 1 27.19 13.67 14.36
N MET A 2 28.30 13.32 15.00
CA MET A 2 28.47 12.03 15.67
C MET A 2 27.66 12.12 16.96
N VAL A 3 26.56 11.38 17.05
CA VAL A 3 25.93 11.13 18.35
C VAL A 3 26.84 10.14 19.05
N GLU A 4 27.32 10.51 20.23
CA GLU A 4 28.09 9.64 21.13
C GLU A 4 27.45 8.26 21.25
N ASP A 5 28.25 7.23 21.53
CA ASP A 5 27.86 5.81 21.63
C ASP A 5 26.87 5.52 22.79
N ARG A 6 25.69 6.13 22.72
CA ARG A 6 24.59 6.06 23.67
C ARG A 6 23.35 5.57 22.94
N ILE A 7 22.82 4.45 23.40
CA ILE A 7 21.54 3.93 22.92
C ILE A 7 20.42 4.75 23.56
N VAL A 8 19.58 5.37 22.74
CA VAL A 8 18.38 6.08 23.17
C VAL A 8 17.16 5.36 22.61
N THR A 9 16.28 4.88 23.51
CA THR A 9 15.00 4.27 23.13
C THR A 9 13.93 5.35 23.13
N LEU A 10 13.17 5.45 22.03
CA LEU A 10 12.04 6.36 21.89
C LEU A 10 10.76 5.57 21.63
N THR A 11 9.65 6.01 22.23
CA THR A 11 8.33 5.44 22.03
C THR A 11 7.30 6.55 21.85
N THR A 12 6.19 6.25 21.18
CA THR A 12 5.04 7.15 21.18
C THR A 12 4.46 7.27 22.60
N THR A 13 3.72 8.35 22.86
CA THR A 13 3.04 8.57 24.14
C THR A 13 1.90 7.58 24.38
N GLY A 14 1.40 6.92 23.34
CA GLY A 14 0.37 5.90 23.40
C GLY A 14 0.20 5.17 22.07
N PRO A 15 -0.85 4.33 21.93
CA PRO A 15 -1.23 3.69 20.68
C PRO A 15 -1.53 4.71 19.57
N ILE A 16 -1.46 4.26 18.31
CA ILE A 16 -1.84 5.09 17.16
C ILE A 16 -3.36 5.14 17.06
N ASP A 17 -3.92 6.35 17.03
CA ASP A 17 -5.37 6.54 16.88
C ASP A 17 -5.87 6.10 15.51
N PRO A 18 -7.07 5.51 15.42
CA PRO A 18 -7.67 5.12 14.15
C PRO A 18 -8.13 6.36 13.35
N ALA A 19 -8.11 6.24 12.03
CA ALA A 19 -8.65 7.28 11.15
C ALA A 19 -10.19 7.28 11.19
N ALA A 20 -10.79 8.36 11.69
CA ALA A 20 -12.22 8.51 11.84
C ALA A 20 -12.97 8.28 10.51
N GLY A 21 -13.98 7.40 10.51
CA GLY A 21 -14.82 7.10 9.35
C GLY A 21 -14.11 6.34 8.21
N LEU A 22 -12.88 5.88 8.38
CA LEU A 22 -12.19 5.05 7.38
C LEU A 22 -12.85 3.68 7.23
N GLY A 23 -13.23 3.04 8.35
CA GLY A 23 -13.92 1.73 8.32
C GLY A 23 -15.20 1.76 7.49
N ASN A 24 -16.08 2.75 7.75
CA ASN A 24 -17.33 2.93 7.00
C ASN A 24 -17.08 3.16 5.49
N TYR A 25 -16.01 3.91 5.17
CA TYR A 25 -15.62 4.15 3.79
C TYR A 25 -15.19 2.84 3.11
N VAL A 26 -14.34 2.04 3.76
CA VAL A 26 -13.90 0.74 3.23
C VAL A 26 -15.07 -0.23 3.06
N GLU A 27 -15.99 -0.31 4.02
CA GLU A 27 -17.19 -1.17 3.90
C GLU A 27 -18.09 -0.77 2.72
N ALA A 28 -18.17 0.53 2.39
CA ALA A 28 -18.85 0.98 1.19
C ALA A 28 -18.13 0.54 -0.10
N LEU A 29 -16.79 0.53 -0.10
CA LEU A 29 -15.97 0.09 -1.24
C LEU A 29 -16.03 -1.43 -1.46
N VAL A 30 -16.10 -2.24 -0.39
CA VAL A 30 -16.21 -3.71 -0.45
C VAL A 30 -17.43 -4.17 -1.27
N ARG A 31 -18.50 -3.37 -1.29
CA ARG A 31 -19.71 -3.65 -2.09
C ARG A 31 -19.46 -3.57 -3.60
N ARG A 32 -18.41 -2.86 -4.03
CA ARG A 32 -18.01 -2.75 -5.44
C ARG A 32 -17.17 -3.96 -5.84
N HIS A 33 -17.24 -4.36 -7.10
CA HIS A 33 -16.42 -5.47 -7.62
C HIS A 33 -14.94 -5.08 -7.75
N GLU A 34 -14.69 -3.81 -8.09
CA GLU A 34 -13.36 -3.23 -8.26
C GLU A 34 -13.46 -1.74 -7.87
N THR A 35 -12.42 -1.22 -7.23
CA THR A 35 -12.27 0.21 -6.93
C THR A 35 -10.97 0.72 -7.53
N GLU A 36 -11.00 1.94 -8.06
CA GLU A 36 -9.88 2.59 -8.72
C GLU A 36 -9.34 3.72 -7.86
N PHE A 37 -8.02 3.85 -7.84
CA PHE A 37 -7.30 4.93 -7.17
C PHE A 37 -6.28 5.53 -8.12
N ASN A 38 -6.25 6.86 -8.21
CA ASN A 38 -5.18 7.55 -8.93
C ASN A 38 -3.90 7.50 -8.10
N VAL A 39 -2.80 7.12 -8.75
CA VAL A 39 -1.50 7.01 -8.09
C VAL A 39 -0.38 7.52 -8.99
N VAL A 40 0.69 8.00 -8.38
CA VAL A 40 1.97 8.26 -9.04
C VAL A 40 2.97 7.20 -8.58
N ILE A 41 3.74 6.66 -9.52
CA ILE A 41 4.81 5.72 -9.19
C ILE A 41 6.09 6.52 -8.93
N VAL A 42 6.62 6.43 -7.71
CA VAL A 42 7.89 7.10 -7.35
C VAL A 42 9.07 6.13 -7.31
N GLN A 43 8.81 4.82 -7.17
CA GLN A 43 9.83 3.79 -7.32
C GLN A 43 9.27 2.55 -8.02
N MET A 44 10.09 1.92 -8.87
CA MET A 44 9.84 0.60 -9.46
C MET A 44 11.04 -0.28 -9.21
N ASN A 45 10.81 -1.45 -8.61
CA ASN A 45 11.87 -2.41 -8.26
C ASN A 45 13.02 -1.78 -7.46
N GLY A 46 12.71 -0.83 -6.57
CA GLY A 46 13.69 -0.09 -5.78
C GLY A 46 14.42 1.03 -6.53
N VAL A 47 14.11 1.26 -7.82
CA VAL A 47 14.69 2.33 -8.63
C VAL A 47 13.73 3.50 -8.70
N ASP A 48 14.21 4.69 -8.35
CA ASP A 48 13.45 5.93 -8.42
C ASP A 48 12.91 6.20 -9.82
N GLN A 49 11.66 6.65 -9.89
CA GLN A 49 10.98 7.01 -11.12
C GLN A 49 10.77 8.53 -11.15
N PRO A 50 11.43 9.26 -12.07
CA PRO A 50 11.32 10.71 -12.14
C PRO A 50 9.99 11.19 -12.76
N SER A 51 9.22 10.29 -13.38
CA SER A 51 7.98 10.66 -14.07
C SER A 51 6.83 10.85 -13.09
N GLN A 52 6.17 12.00 -13.15
CA GLN A 52 4.93 12.28 -12.42
C GLN A 52 3.67 11.87 -13.19
N SER A 53 3.77 10.84 -14.05
CA SER A 53 2.60 10.34 -14.78
C SER A 53 1.57 9.77 -13.80
N ILE A 54 0.29 10.04 -14.04
CA ILE A 54 -0.80 9.43 -13.29
C ILE A 54 -1.05 8.01 -13.83
N TYR A 55 -1.14 7.07 -12.90
CA TYR A 55 -1.53 5.68 -13.11
C TYR A 55 -2.82 5.41 -12.35
N VAL A 56 -3.51 4.34 -12.73
CA VAL A 56 -4.72 3.88 -12.04
C VAL A 56 -4.41 2.54 -11.38
N LEU A 57 -4.52 2.50 -10.05
CA LEU A 57 -4.46 1.29 -9.25
C LEU A 57 -5.87 0.74 -9.04
N HIS A 58 -6.12 -0.42 -9.58
CA HIS A 58 -7.37 -1.16 -9.42
C HIS A 58 -7.20 -2.19 -8.31
N ILE A 59 -8.04 -2.08 -7.28
CA ILE A 59 -8.18 -3.05 -6.20
C ILE A 59 -9.49 -3.82 -6.42
N GLY A 60 -9.36 -5.05 -6.93
CA GLY A 60 -10.49 -5.93 -7.21
C GLY A 60 -10.55 -7.12 -6.24
N LYS A 61 -11.70 -7.81 -6.25
CA LYS A 61 -11.96 -8.96 -5.38
C LYS A 61 -10.93 -10.09 -5.45
N MET A 62 -10.28 -10.29 -6.61
CA MET A 62 -9.32 -11.39 -6.81
C MET A 62 -7.90 -10.94 -7.11
N ARG A 63 -7.69 -9.65 -7.43
CA ARG A 63 -6.41 -9.18 -7.99
C ARG A 63 -6.20 -7.69 -7.78
N ILE A 64 -4.93 -7.30 -7.85
CA ILE A 64 -4.50 -5.90 -7.98
C ILE A 64 -3.97 -5.70 -9.40
N LYS A 65 -4.31 -4.56 -10.01
CA LYS A 65 -3.86 -4.20 -11.36
C LYS A 65 -3.47 -2.72 -11.39
N LEU A 66 -2.32 -2.42 -11.98
CA LEU A 66 -1.81 -1.07 -12.17
C LEU A 66 -1.77 -0.76 -13.66
N CYS A 67 -2.39 0.35 -14.06
CA CYS A 67 -2.54 0.75 -15.46
C CYS A 67 -1.99 2.14 -15.73
N LYS A 68 -1.45 2.35 -16.94
CA LYS A 68 -1.18 3.68 -17.51
C LYS A 68 -2.08 3.85 -18.74
N GLY A 69 -3.15 4.63 -18.60
CA GLY A 69 -4.20 4.69 -19.63
C GLY A 69 -4.74 3.28 -19.92
N LYS A 70 -4.65 2.84 -21.18
CA LYS A 70 -5.12 1.50 -21.60
C LYS A 70 -4.11 0.36 -21.39
N THR A 71 -2.88 0.68 -20.98
CA THR A 71 -1.79 -0.31 -20.86
C THR A 71 -1.70 -0.84 -19.43
N ASN A 72 -1.70 -2.17 -19.28
CA ASN A 72 -1.43 -2.83 -18.01
C ASN A 72 0.08 -2.78 -17.71
N VAL A 73 0.46 -2.14 -16.62
CA VAL A 73 1.84 -2.09 -16.11
C VAL A 73 2.14 -3.32 -15.27
N ALA A 74 1.21 -3.67 -14.38
CA ALA A 74 1.27 -4.89 -13.57
C ALA A 74 -0.15 -5.40 -13.30
N LYS A 75 -0.31 -6.71 -13.22
CA LYS A 75 -1.59 -7.34 -12.91
C LYS A 75 -1.30 -8.68 -12.25
N GLU A 76 -1.63 -8.81 -10.98
CA GLU A 76 -1.36 -10.04 -10.22
C GLU A 76 -2.56 -10.39 -9.35
N TYR A 77 -2.91 -11.68 -9.33
CA TYR A 77 -3.90 -12.22 -8.40
C TYR A 77 -3.31 -12.24 -6.98
N TYR A 78 -4.16 -12.16 -5.96
CA TYR A 78 -3.68 -12.31 -4.59
C TYR A 78 -2.97 -13.65 -4.43
N SER A 79 -1.76 -13.60 -3.85
CA SER A 79 -0.94 -14.78 -3.61
C SER A 79 -0.12 -14.59 -2.34
N THR A 80 0.37 -15.68 -1.77
CA THR A 80 1.23 -15.66 -0.58
C THR A 80 2.56 -14.94 -0.79
N SER A 81 2.97 -14.72 -2.04
CA SER A 81 4.19 -13.98 -2.40
C SER A 81 3.98 -12.47 -2.57
N MET A 82 2.71 -12.03 -2.63
CA MET A 82 2.33 -10.63 -2.75
C MET A 82 2.50 -9.93 -1.41
N GLN A 83 2.96 -8.67 -1.43
CA GLN A 83 3.08 -7.85 -0.22
C GLN A 83 2.47 -6.47 -0.44
N LEU A 84 1.83 -5.93 0.60
CA LEU A 84 1.23 -4.59 0.56
C LEU A 84 1.21 -3.95 1.95
N CYS A 85 1.81 -2.76 2.06
CA CYS A 85 1.84 -1.97 3.28
C CYS A 85 2.06 -0.47 3.00
N GLY A 86 1.96 0.37 4.03
CA GLY A 86 2.50 1.74 3.95
C GLY A 86 4.03 1.71 3.77
N VAL A 87 4.59 2.75 3.15
CA VAL A 87 6.04 2.85 2.98
C VAL A 87 6.72 3.08 4.34
N ARG A 88 7.86 2.43 4.58
CA ARG A 88 8.63 2.52 5.84
C ARG A 88 9.80 3.52 5.78
N GLY A 89 9.69 4.53 4.93
CA GLY A 89 10.71 5.54 4.63
C GLY A 89 10.14 6.61 3.69
N GLY A 90 10.96 7.57 3.23
CA GLY A 90 10.51 8.58 2.26
C GLY A 90 9.96 9.88 2.85
N GLY A 91 10.23 10.17 4.13
CA GLY A 91 9.95 11.46 4.76
C GLY A 91 8.47 11.85 4.72
N ASN A 92 8.19 13.12 4.41
CA ASN A 92 6.84 13.69 4.46
C ASN A 92 5.84 13.02 3.51
N ALA A 93 6.29 12.38 2.42
CA ALA A 93 5.41 11.70 1.47
C ALA A 93 4.99 10.29 1.94
N ALA A 94 5.62 9.75 2.99
CA ALA A 94 5.41 8.38 3.45
C ALA A 94 3.95 8.08 3.86
N ALA A 95 3.25 9.08 4.42
CA ALA A 95 1.87 8.94 4.87
C ALA A 95 0.88 8.69 3.71
N GLN A 96 1.18 9.25 2.53
CA GLN A 96 0.37 9.08 1.31
C GLN A 96 0.86 7.94 0.41
N ALA A 97 2.01 7.33 0.72
CA ALA A 97 2.61 6.31 -0.11
C ALA A 97 2.36 4.88 0.42
N ALA A 98 2.19 3.92 -0.49
CA ALA A 98 2.17 2.49 -0.22
C ALA A 98 3.25 1.76 -1.01
N PHE A 99 3.82 0.73 -0.39
CA PHE A 99 4.66 -0.25 -1.05
C PHE A 99 3.80 -1.44 -1.48
N TRP A 100 3.86 -1.81 -2.75
CA TRP A 100 3.22 -2.99 -3.31
C TRP A 100 4.24 -3.86 -4.03
N GLN A 101 4.48 -5.06 -3.52
CA GLN A 101 5.18 -6.12 -4.27
C GLN A 101 4.13 -7.01 -4.91
N ALA A 102 4.01 -6.94 -6.23
CA ALA A 102 3.06 -7.74 -6.98
C ALA A 102 3.46 -9.22 -6.97
N LYS A 103 4.77 -9.48 -7.16
CA LYS A 103 5.44 -10.79 -7.08
C LYS A 103 6.95 -10.58 -6.86
N PRO A 104 7.73 -11.62 -6.54
CA PRO A 104 9.18 -11.48 -6.40
C PRO A 104 9.82 -10.82 -7.63
N GLY A 105 10.63 -9.78 -7.40
CA GLY A 105 11.26 -9.00 -8.47
C GLY A 105 10.38 -7.95 -9.16
N VAL A 106 9.11 -7.81 -8.77
CA VAL A 106 8.19 -6.79 -9.29
C VAL A 106 7.53 -6.03 -8.14
N SER A 107 8.00 -4.82 -7.87
CA SER A 107 7.52 -3.98 -6.78
C SER A 107 7.40 -2.51 -7.16
N PHE A 108 6.54 -1.78 -6.44
CA PHE A 108 6.21 -0.40 -6.68
C PHE A 108 6.11 0.38 -5.37
N VAL A 109 6.50 1.64 -5.41
CA VAL A 109 6.07 2.63 -4.41
C VAL A 109 5.09 3.58 -5.08
N LEU A 110 3.86 3.58 -4.58
CA LEU A 110 2.71 4.27 -5.13
C LEU A 110 2.30 5.39 -4.19
N VAL A 111 2.26 6.63 -4.69
CA VAL A 111 1.75 7.80 -3.96
C VAL A 111 0.31 8.03 -4.38
N PHE A 112 -0.60 8.10 -3.41
CA PHE A 112 -2.03 8.36 -3.61
C PHE A 112 -2.32 9.87 -3.50
N GLU A 113 -3.50 10.30 -3.95
CA GLU A 113 -3.92 11.70 -3.80
C GLU A 113 -4.08 12.09 -2.32
N THR A 114 -4.53 11.15 -1.48
CA THR A 114 -4.70 11.38 -0.04
C THR A 114 -4.27 10.20 0.82
N GLU A 115 -3.93 10.47 2.09
CA GLU A 115 -3.65 9.43 3.10
C GLU A 115 -4.86 8.51 3.32
N ARG A 116 -6.07 9.08 3.22
CA ARG A 116 -7.32 8.34 3.39
C ARG A 116 -7.50 7.31 2.27
N GLU A 117 -7.25 7.69 1.02
CA GLU A 117 -7.30 6.78 -0.11
C GLU A 117 -6.23 5.69 -0.03
N ARG A 118 -5.00 6.08 0.32
CA ARG A 118 -3.91 5.13 0.55
C ARG A 118 -4.29 4.08 1.60
N ASN A 119 -4.82 4.51 2.74
CA ASN A 119 -5.23 3.59 3.80
C ASN A 119 -6.45 2.74 3.39
N ALA A 120 -7.42 3.32 2.67
CA ALA A 120 -8.57 2.59 2.16
C ALA A 120 -8.18 1.51 1.14
N ALA A 121 -7.25 1.81 0.22
CA ALA A 121 -6.74 0.86 -0.75
C ALA A 121 -6.03 -0.32 -0.07
N ILE A 122 -5.19 -0.07 0.93
CA ILE A 122 -4.53 -1.12 1.70
C ILE A 122 -5.56 -2.00 2.43
N MET A 123 -6.50 -1.39 3.15
CA MET A 123 -7.52 -2.14 3.89
C MET A 123 -8.42 -2.96 2.97
N LEU A 124 -8.85 -2.38 1.85
CA LEU A 124 -9.68 -3.05 0.85
C LEU A 124 -8.95 -4.23 0.21
N ALA A 125 -7.69 -4.05 -0.19
CA ALA A 125 -6.87 -5.11 -0.75
C ALA A 125 -6.65 -6.26 0.24
N ARG A 126 -6.37 -5.93 1.52
CA ARG A 126 -6.25 -6.94 2.58
C ARG A 126 -7.55 -7.70 2.81
N ARG A 127 -8.69 -7.01 2.79
CA ARG A 127 -10.00 -7.67 2.92
C ARG A 127 -10.26 -8.64 1.77
N PHE A 128 -10.05 -8.21 0.52
CA PHE A 128 -10.23 -9.08 -0.63
C PHE A 128 -9.22 -10.23 -0.70
N ALA A 129 -7.96 -9.99 -0.31
CA ALA A 129 -6.98 -11.07 -0.17
C ALA A 129 -7.42 -12.10 0.87
N TYR A 130 -7.94 -11.64 2.02
CA TYR A 130 -8.45 -12.52 3.06
C TYR A 130 -9.61 -13.38 2.56
N ASP A 131 -10.55 -12.80 1.80
CA ASP A 131 -11.64 -13.54 1.16
C ASP A 131 -11.11 -14.59 0.14
N CYS A 132 -9.89 -14.42 -0.38
CA CYS A 132 -9.17 -15.39 -1.21
C CYS A 132 -8.30 -16.38 -0.40
N ASN A 133 -8.41 -16.41 0.93
CA ASN A 133 -7.54 -17.17 1.84
C ASN A 133 -6.05 -16.77 1.77
N VAL A 134 -5.77 -15.49 1.47
CA VAL A 134 -4.41 -14.93 1.41
C VAL A 134 -4.24 -13.87 2.49
N VAL A 135 -3.21 -14.04 3.32
CA VAL A 135 -2.82 -13.04 4.32
C VAL A 135 -1.88 -12.02 3.67
N LEU A 136 -2.43 -10.89 3.22
CA LEU A 136 -1.67 -9.83 2.56
C LEU A 136 -1.08 -8.84 3.57
N VAL A 137 0.24 -8.85 3.74
CA VAL A 137 0.95 -8.01 4.71
C VAL A 137 2.22 -7.39 4.09
N GLY A 138 2.89 -6.51 4.83
CA GLY A 138 4.19 -5.97 4.42
C GLY A 138 5.36 -6.93 4.67
N PRO A 139 6.57 -6.61 4.18
CA PRO A 139 7.76 -7.42 4.42
C PRO A 139 8.04 -7.57 5.93
N SER A 140 8.23 -8.80 6.42
CA SER A 140 8.50 -9.09 7.84
C SER A 140 7.40 -8.68 8.83
N ASP A 141 6.20 -8.32 8.35
CA ASP A 141 5.05 -8.11 9.23
C ASP A 141 4.61 -9.45 9.83
N ARG A 142 4.28 -9.45 11.11
CA ARG A 142 3.57 -10.57 11.73
C ARG A 142 2.07 -10.30 11.56
N PRO A 143 1.27 -11.23 11.02
CA PRO A 143 -0.16 -11.08 11.06
C PRO A 143 -0.61 -10.96 12.53
N ALA A 144 -1.56 -10.08 12.81
CA ALA A 144 -2.16 -10.03 14.13
C ALA A 144 -2.80 -11.41 14.40
N MET A 145 -2.37 -12.06 15.48
CA MET A 145 -2.97 -13.30 15.98
C MET A 145 -4.40 -13.06 16.45
#